data_AF-A0A9D2KRU9-F1
#
_entry.id   AF-A0A9D2KRU9-F1
#
_cell.length_a   1.000
_cell.length_b   1.000
_cell.length_c   1.000
_cell.angle_alpha   90.00
_cell.angle_beta   90.00
_cell.angle_gamma   90.00
#
_symmetry.space_group_name_H-M   'P 1'
#
loop_
_entity.id
_entity.type
_entity.pdbx_description
1 polymer ?
#
loop_
_entity_poly.entity_id
_entity_poly.type
_entity_poly.pdbx_seq_one_letter_code
_entity_poly.pdbx_strand_id
1 'polypeptide(L)'
;MSETPRNYFYDGKTREFLKSAPAQLDPVTGAPLPALLATPAAPPETTEKQAAVWNGEAWEIVEDHRQHVNEQGTKEGGTPYWLPDEGDDWQSPERYMEVLGPLPAGAVTTRPEKPALTLEEARDAAVARIDRETSEAILAGFAYEIDPGTGTPESLHFSYDSFDQQNFADSANVALLSLSVSPQAADLPSSVTWNAYREYTPETGGELVRLTLDPASFLALYTGGALTHKATQMEIGGQRKAAVAAAETVDAVEAI
;
A
#
# COMPACT_ATOMS: atom_id res chain seq x y z
N MET A 1 9.87 -55.23 -34.46
CA MET A 1 10.54 -54.30 -35.40
C MET A 1 11.77 -53.81 -34.67
N SER A 2 12.98 -54.04 -35.21
CA SER A 2 14.20 -53.56 -34.54
C SER A 2 14.21 -52.04 -34.62
N GLU A 3 14.32 -51.37 -33.49
CA GLU A 3 14.42 -49.91 -33.42
C GLU A 3 15.69 -49.46 -34.16
N THR A 4 15.58 -48.44 -35.02
CA THR A 4 16.74 -47.89 -35.73
C THR A 4 17.69 -47.28 -34.70
N PRO A 5 18.97 -47.68 -34.65
CA PRO A 5 19.92 -47.14 -33.68
C PRO A 5 20.00 -45.62 -33.83
N ARG A 6 20.12 -44.91 -32.69
CA ARG A 6 20.12 -43.44 -32.63
C ARG A 6 21.43 -42.94 -32.03
N ASN A 7 21.81 -41.74 -32.46
CA ASN A 7 22.85 -40.93 -31.84
C ASN A 7 22.16 -39.81 -31.03
N TYR A 8 22.53 -39.69 -29.76
CA TYR A 8 22.07 -38.65 -28.85
C TYR A 8 23.19 -37.62 -28.69
N PHE A 9 22.96 -36.42 -29.23
CA PHE A 9 23.94 -35.36 -29.31
C PHE A 9 23.91 -34.51 -28.04
N TYR A 10 25.09 -34.07 -27.61
CA TYR A 10 25.25 -33.15 -26.49
C TYR A 10 26.11 -31.93 -26.88
N ASP A 11 25.96 -30.83 -26.15
CA ASP A 11 26.77 -29.63 -26.34
C ASP A 11 28.24 -29.89 -26.00
N GLY A 12 29.16 -29.37 -26.81
CA GLY A 12 30.60 -29.62 -26.61
C GLY A 12 31.17 -28.99 -25.33
N LYS A 13 30.54 -27.93 -24.82
CA LYS A 13 30.99 -27.17 -23.64
C LYS A 13 30.20 -27.55 -22.40
N THR A 14 28.87 -27.47 -22.44
CA THR A 14 28.02 -27.74 -21.28
C THR A 14 27.68 -29.22 -21.12
N ARG A 15 27.88 -30.03 -22.18
CA ARG A 15 27.52 -31.45 -22.23
C ARG A 15 26.02 -31.73 -22.09
N GLU A 16 25.18 -30.69 -22.15
CA GLU A 16 23.73 -30.83 -22.09
C GLU A 16 23.20 -31.52 -23.36
N PHE A 17 22.20 -32.37 -23.20
CA PHE A 17 21.51 -33.03 -24.32
C PHE A 17 20.89 -31.99 -25.25
N LEU A 18 21.11 -32.15 -26.55
CA LEU A 18 20.61 -31.24 -27.59
C LEU A 18 19.45 -31.86 -28.38
N LYS A 19 19.68 -33.04 -28.93
CA LYS A 19 18.73 -33.73 -29.81
C LYS A 19 19.15 -35.18 -30.04
N SER A 20 18.22 -35.98 -30.56
CA SER A 20 18.51 -37.31 -31.08
C SER A 20 18.28 -37.39 -32.59
N ALA A 21 19.09 -38.17 -33.30
CA ALA A 21 18.90 -38.46 -34.71
C ALA A 21 19.25 -39.93 -35.01
N PRO A 22 18.70 -40.54 -36.09
CA PRO A 22 19.12 -41.87 -36.52
C PRO A 22 20.63 -41.94 -36.74
N ALA A 23 21.25 -43.02 -36.28
CA ALA A 23 22.67 -43.27 -36.51
C ALA A 23 22.89 -43.68 -37.97
N GLN A 24 23.95 -43.16 -38.58
CA GLN A 24 24.42 -43.68 -39.85
C GLN A 24 24.96 -45.10 -39.62
N LEU A 25 24.58 -46.04 -40.47
CA LEU A 25 25.09 -47.42 -40.40
C LEU A 25 26.32 -47.54 -41.29
N ASP A 26 27.28 -48.35 -40.84
CA ASP A 26 28.42 -48.76 -41.64
C ASP A 26 27.92 -49.58 -42.85
N PRO A 27 28.31 -49.21 -44.09
CA PRO A 27 27.76 -49.82 -45.30
C PRO A 27 28.18 -51.28 -45.51
N VAL A 28 29.16 -51.79 -44.74
CA VAL A 28 29.69 -53.16 -44.85
C VAL A 28 29.21 -54.02 -43.69
N THR A 29 29.28 -53.50 -42.47
CA THR A 29 28.99 -54.24 -41.23
C THR A 29 27.59 -53.98 -40.68
N GLY A 30 26.92 -52.90 -41.10
CA GLY A 30 25.61 -52.49 -40.59
C GLY A 30 25.63 -51.94 -39.16
N ALA A 31 26.81 -51.80 -38.54
CA ALA A 31 26.96 -51.26 -37.20
C ALA A 31 26.74 -49.73 -37.17
N PRO A 32 26.17 -49.16 -36.09
CA PRO A 32 26.03 -47.71 -35.97
C PRO A 32 27.39 -47.03 -35.87
N LEU A 33 27.61 -46.00 -36.70
CA LEU A 33 28.83 -45.21 -36.71
C LEU A 33 28.78 -44.14 -35.61
N PRO A 34 29.87 -43.97 -34.84
CA PRO A 34 29.95 -42.92 -33.82
C PRO A 34 29.96 -41.54 -34.49
N ALA A 35 29.09 -40.65 -34.01
CA ALA A 35 29.11 -39.24 -34.39
C ALA A 35 29.88 -38.41 -33.36
N LEU A 36 30.49 -37.31 -33.80
CA LEU A 36 31.19 -36.39 -32.92
C LEU A 36 30.19 -35.74 -31.94
N LEU A 37 30.57 -35.68 -30.66
CA LEU A 37 29.73 -35.18 -29.56
C LEU A 37 28.36 -35.87 -29.46
N ALA A 38 28.36 -37.20 -29.65
CA ALA A 38 27.17 -38.03 -29.48
C ALA A 38 27.49 -39.34 -28.79
N THR A 39 26.45 -39.92 -28.16
CA THR A 39 26.49 -41.25 -27.54
C THR A 39 25.32 -42.10 -28.05
N PRO A 40 25.47 -43.43 -28.15
CA PRO A 40 24.34 -44.33 -28.42
C PRO A 40 23.45 -44.54 -27.18
N ALA A 41 23.90 -44.14 -25.99
CA ALA A 41 23.10 -44.22 -24.77
C ALA A 41 21.99 -43.17 -24.81
N ALA A 42 20.73 -43.60 -24.63
CA ALA A 42 19.61 -42.67 -24.54
C ALA A 42 19.70 -41.84 -23.25
N PRO A 43 19.42 -40.52 -23.31
CA PRO A 43 19.28 -39.72 -22.10
C PRO A 43 18.04 -40.15 -21.32
N PRO A 44 18.03 -39.94 -19.99
CA PRO A 44 16.84 -40.10 -19.19
C PRO A 44 15.77 -39.08 -19.61
N GLU A 45 14.51 -39.37 -19.27
CA GLU A 45 13.44 -38.38 -19.37
C GLU A 45 13.63 -37.28 -18.31
N THR A 46 13.51 -36.02 -18.73
CA THR A 46 13.65 -34.85 -17.87
C THR A 46 12.33 -34.10 -17.73
N THR A 47 12.16 -33.41 -16.61
CA THR A 47 11.08 -32.43 -16.40
C THR A 47 11.51 -31.02 -16.81
N GLU A 48 10.61 -30.03 -16.70
CA GLU A 48 10.88 -28.63 -17.08
C GLU A 48 12.06 -28.00 -16.30
N LYS A 49 12.39 -28.50 -15.10
CA LYS A 49 13.47 -27.98 -14.24
C LYS A 49 14.67 -28.92 -14.18
N GLN A 50 14.89 -29.69 -15.24
CA GLN A 50 15.94 -30.69 -15.31
C GLN A 50 16.59 -30.72 -16.70
N ALA A 51 17.90 -30.88 -16.72
CA ALA A 51 18.69 -31.09 -17.91
C ALA A 51 19.42 -32.44 -17.83
N ALA A 52 19.49 -33.16 -18.94
CA ALA A 52 20.33 -34.35 -19.05
C ALA A 52 21.74 -33.91 -19.50
N VAL A 53 22.76 -34.20 -18.69
CA VAL A 53 24.15 -33.79 -18.92
C VAL A 53 25.04 -35.02 -19.08
N TRP A 54 25.83 -35.07 -20.14
CA TRP A 54 26.75 -36.17 -20.40
C TRP A 54 28.07 -35.99 -19.64
N ASN A 55 28.35 -36.86 -18.67
CA ASN A 55 29.57 -36.77 -17.86
C ASN A 55 30.82 -37.41 -18.54
N GLY A 56 30.63 -38.05 -19.70
CA GLY A 56 31.67 -38.80 -20.41
C GLY A 56 31.39 -40.31 -20.49
N GLU A 57 30.61 -40.84 -19.56
CA GLU A 57 30.27 -42.27 -19.43
C GLU A 57 28.75 -42.52 -19.41
N ALA A 58 28.00 -41.65 -18.74
CA ALA A 58 26.56 -41.74 -18.59
C ALA A 58 25.89 -40.35 -18.60
N TRP A 59 24.56 -40.37 -18.76
CA TRP A 59 23.74 -39.19 -18.59
C TRP A 59 23.38 -38.99 -17.12
N GLU A 60 23.55 -37.77 -16.63
CA GLU A 60 23.13 -37.34 -15.31
C GLU A 60 21.98 -36.35 -15.44
N ILE A 61 20.98 -36.47 -14.57
CA ILE A 61 19.93 -35.47 -14.45
C ILE A 61 20.43 -34.39 -13.50
N VAL A 62 20.54 -33.16 -14.00
CA VAL A 62 20.95 -31.99 -13.23
C VAL A 62 19.77 -31.02 -13.15
N GLU A 63 19.56 -30.43 -11.98
CA GLU A 63 18.55 -29.38 -11.79
C GLU A 63 18.84 -28.16 -12.67
N ASP A 64 17.78 -27.60 -13.26
CA ASP A 64 17.84 -26.41 -14.11
C ASP A 64 16.88 -25.33 -13.60
N HIS A 65 17.45 -24.39 -12.85
CA HIS A 65 16.76 -23.21 -12.34
C HIS A 65 17.19 -21.92 -13.06
N ARG A 66 17.88 -22.05 -14.21
CA ARG A 66 18.46 -20.91 -14.92
C ARG A 66 17.40 -20.05 -15.59
N GLN A 67 17.59 -18.74 -15.51
CA GLN A 67 16.89 -17.79 -16.38
C GLN A 67 17.72 -17.57 -17.64
N HIS A 68 17.10 -17.78 -18.80
CA HIS A 68 17.73 -17.60 -20.10
C HIS A 68 17.16 -16.36 -20.78
N VAL A 69 17.91 -15.82 -21.73
CA VAL A 69 17.44 -14.76 -22.63
C VAL A 69 17.24 -15.39 -24.00
N ASN A 70 16.02 -15.33 -24.53
CA ASN A 70 15.75 -15.86 -25.85
C ASN A 70 16.34 -15.00 -26.97
N GLU A 71 16.23 -15.47 -28.21
CA GLU A 71 16.76 -14.78 -29.40
C GLU A 71 16.20 -13.35 -29.58
N GLN A 72 15.07 -13.03 -28.94
CA GLN A 72 14.42 -11.72 -28.98
C GLN A 72 14.83 -10.81 -27.80
N GLY A 73 15.76 -11.24 -26.94
CA GLY A 73 16.20 -10.48 -25.77
C GLY A 73 15.26 -10.56 -24.57
N THR A 74 14.24 -11.42 -24.60
CA THR A 74 13.28 -11.58 -23.49
C THR A 74 13.77 -12.66 -22.52
N LYS A 75 13.72 -12.35 -21.21
CA LYS A 75 14.05 -13.31 -20.15
C LYS A 75 12.95 -14.37 -20.04
N GLU A 76 13.33 -15.63 -20.12
CA GLU A 76 12.44 -16.79 -20.02
C GLU A 76 13.03 -17.88 -19.12
N GLY A 77 12.14 -18.70 -18.57
CA GLY A 77 12.53 -19.74 -17.62
C GLY A 77 12.98 -19.18 -16.27
N GLY A 78 13.77 -19.98 -15.55
CA GLY A 78 14.25 -19.67 -14.22
C GLY A 78 13.27 -20.00 -13.11
N THR A 79 13.81 -20.35 -11.94
CA THR A 79 13.05 -20.40 -10.70
C THR A 79 13.45 -19.18 -9.87
N PRO A 80 12.53 -18.25 -9.57
CA PRO A 80 12.84 -17.14 -8.70
C PRO A 80 13.18 -17.68 -7.31
N TYR A 81 14.22 -17.11 -6.70
CA TYR A 81 14.60 -17.46 -5.34
C TYR A 81 15.01 -16.24 -4.51
N TRP A 82 14.97 -16.43 -3.19
CA TRP A 82 15.44 -15.52 -2.16
C TRP A 82 16.30 -16.28 -1.16
N LEU A 83 17.23 -15.59 -0.50
CA LEU A 83 18.12 -16.14 0.53
C LEU A 83 17.92 -15.41 1.86
N PRO A 84 16.94 -15.82 2.69
CA PRO A 84 16.67 -15.18 3.98
C PRO A 84 17.88 -15.18 4.92
N ASP A 85 18.70 -16.23 4.88
CA ASP A 85 19.93 -16.35 5.68
C ASP A 85 21.01 -15.32 5.25
N GLU A 86 20.92 -14.79 4.02
CA GLU A 86 21.77 -13.69 3.53
C GLU A 86 21.11 -12.30 3.72
N GLY A 87 19.92 -12.26 4.33
CA GLY A 87 19.18 -11.02 4.61
C GLY A 87 18.13 -10.65 3.56
N ASP A 88 17.78 -11.54 2.62
CA ASP A 88 16.65 -11.27 1.73
C ASP A 88 15.33 -11.25 2.51
N ASP A 89 14.52 -10.22 2.30
CA ASP A 89 13.24 -10.03 2.96
C ASP A 89 12.08 -9.84 1.96
N TRP A 90 10.93 -9.41 2.46
CA TRP A 90 9.73 -9.18 1.67
C TRP A 90 9.90 -8.06 0.62
N GLN A 91 10.86 -7.16 0.79
CA GLN A 91 11.20 -6.09 -0.15
C GLN A 91 12.26 -6.51 -1.17
N SER A 92 13.02 -7.57 -0.91
CA SER A 92 14.07 -8.04 -1.82
C SER A 92 13.51 -8.41 -3.21
N PRO A 93 14.21 -8.04 -4.30
CA PRO A 93 13.88 -8.51 -5.64
C PRO A 93 14.13 -10.02 -5.77
N GLU A 94 13.47 -10.62 -6.74
CA GLU A 94 13.70 -12.01 -7.13
C GLU A 94 15.09 -12.22 -7.73
N ARG A 95 15.79 -13.26 -7.29
CA ARG A 95 17.06 -13.72 -7.85
C ARG A 95 16.82 -14.90 -8.77
N TYR A 96 17.70 -15.08 -9.75
CA TYR A 96 17.64 -16.18 -10.71
C TYR A 96 19.02 -16.81 -10.86
N MET A 97 19.06 -18.11 -11.16
CA MET A 97 20.30 -18.78 -11.48
C MET A 97 20.74 -18.42 -12.91
N GLU A 98 22.03 -18.30 -13.13
CA GLU A 98 22.62 -18.16 -14.48
C GLU A 98 23.36 -19.43 -14.91
N VAL A 99 23.68 -20.31 -13.95
CA VAL A 99 24.45 -21.54 -14.13
C VAL A 99 23.59 -22.76 -13.80
N LEU A 100 23.80 -23.85 -14.55
CA LEU A 100 23.07 -25.10 -14.38
C LEU A 100 23.44 -25.72 -13.03
N GLY A 101 22.46 -26.23 -12.31
CA GLY A 101 22.65 -26.80 -10.99
C GLY A 101 21.52 -26.48 -10.04
N PRO A 102 21.61 -27.02 -8.81
CA PRO A 102 20.60 -26.79 -7.79
C PRO A 102 20.57 -25.34 -7.36
N LEU A 103 19.44 -24.92 -6.77
CA LEU A 103 19.37 -23.64 -6.08
C LEU A 103 20.42 -23.57 -4.95
N PRO A 104 20.91 -22.37 -4.59
CA PRO A 104 21.82 -22.21 -3.47
C PRO A 104 21.22 -22.77 -2.18
N ALA A 105 22.06 -23.27 -1.27
CA ALA A 105 21.60 -23.76 0.02
C ALA A 105 20.86 -22.66 0.79
N GLY A 106 19.69 -22.98 1.36
CA GLY A 106 18.84 -22.02 2.06
C GLY A 106 17.92 -21.19 1.16
N ALA A 107 17.94 -21.41 -0.16
CA ALA A 107 17.05 -20.73 -1.08
C ALA A 107 15.58 -21.11 -0.84
N VAL A 108 14.73 -20.09 -0.79
CA VAL A 108 13.27 -20.24 -0.85
C VAL A 108 12.77 -19.79 -2.20
N THR A 109 11.77 -20.47 -2.75
CA THR A 109 11.19 -20.17 -4.08
C THR A 109 9.95 -19.30 -4.02
N THR A 110 9.62 -18.82 -2.82
CA THR A 110 8.53 -17.87 -2.56
C THR A 110 9.12 -16.69 -1.84
N ARG A 111 8.71 -15.48 -2.24
CA ARG A 111 9.12 -14.24 -1.57
C ARG A 111 8.83 -14.36 -0.07
N PRO A 112 9.77 -13.96 0.81
CA PRO A 112 9.51 -13.89 2.24
C PRO A 112 8.27 -13.04 2.52
N GLU A 113 7.46 -13.47 3.49
CA GLU A 113 6.27 -12.72 3.87
C GLU A 113 6.65 -11.42 4.57
N LYS A 114 5.86 -10.37 4.35
CA LYS A 114 6.00 -9.14 5.12
C LYS A 114 5.72 -9.46 6.59
N PRO A 115 6.60 -9.10 7.53
CA PRO A 115 6.33 -9.28 8.95
C PRO A 115 5.01 -8.61 9.33
N ALA A 116 4.23 -9.28 10.19
CA ALA A 116 3.09 -8.65 10.82
C ALA A 116 3.54 -7.39 11.57
N LEU A 117 2.70 -6.35 11.59
CA LEU A 117 2.99 -5.17 12.40
C LEU A 117 3.16 -5.58 13.85
N THR A 118 4.12 -4.97 14.52
CA THR A 118 4.17 -5.00 15.98
C THR A 118 3.00 -4.20 16.56
N LEU A 119 2.64 -4.49 17.81
CA LEU A 119 1.61 -3.73 18.52
C LEU A 119 1.96 -2.23 18.62
N GLU A 120 3.24 -1.91 18.78
CA GLU A 120 3.72 -0.53 18.86
C GLU A 120 3.53 0.20 17.53
N GLU A 121 3.96 -0.39 16.41
CA GLU A 121 3.75 0.19 15.08
C GLU A 121 2.27 0.35 14.75
N ALA A 122 1.42 -0.60 15.13
CA ALA A 122 -0.02 -0.51 14.95
C ALA A 122 -0.63 0.65 15.74
N ARG A 123 -0.18 0.85 17.00
CA ARG A 123 -0.64 1.97 17.85
C ARG A 123 -0.23 3.32 17.28
N ASP A 124 1.02 3.46 16.84
CA ASP A 124 1.50 4.72 16.25
C ASP A 124 0.73 5.08 14.98
N ALA A 125 0.51 4.09 14.11
CA ALA A 125 -0.31 4.26 12.91
C ALA A 125 -1.76 4.66 13.24
N ALA A 126 -2.36 4.03 14.25
CA ALA A 126 -3.72 4.34 14.69
C ALA A 126 -3.82 5.75 15.30
N VAL A 127 -2.86 6.17 16.13
CA VAL A 127 -2.81 7.53 16.69
C VAL A 127 -2.71 8.57 15.59
N ALA A 128 -1.80 8.38 14.63
CA ALA A 128 -1.66 9.30 13.50
C ALA A 128 -2.95 9.39 12.65
N ARG A 129 -3.63 8.25 12.43
CA ARG A 129 -4.94 8.21 11.77
C ARG A 129 -5.98 9.01 12.55
N ILE A 130 -6.10 8.79 13.85
CA ILE A 130 -7.08 9.48 14.71
C ILE A 130 -6.83 10.98 14.75
N ASP A 131 -5.57 11.42 14.83
CA ASP A 131 -5.23 12.85 14.84
C ASP A 131 -5.63 13.54 13.53
N ARG A 132 -5.40 12.86 12.39
CA ARG A 132 -5.86 13.35 11.08
C ARG A 132 -7.39 13.43 11.02
N GLU A 133 -8.09 12.36 11.38
CA GLU A 133 -9.56 12.31 11.36
C GLU A 133 -10.20 13.33 12.30
N THR A 134 -9.61 13.53 13.48
CA THR A 134 -10.06 14.55 14.45
C THR A 134 -9.90 15.94 13.85
N SER A 135 -8.76 16.21 13.21
CA SER A 135 -8.51 17.49 12.55
C SER A 135 -9.48 17.73 11.39
N GLU A 136 -9.69 16.72 10.54
CA GLU A 136 -10.67 16.75 9.44
C GLU A 136 -12.09 17.03 9.95
N ALA A 137 -12.52 16.37 11.03
CA ALA A 137 -13.84 16.56 11.63
C ALA A 137 -14.04 17.96 12.24
N ILE A 138 -12.99 18.54 12.84
CA ILE A 138 -13.04 19.93 13.32
C ILE A 138 -13.21 20.89 12.13
N LEU A 139 -12.40 20.71 11.09
CA LEU A 139 -12.38 21.58 9.91
C LEU A 139 -13.63 21.46 9.05
N ALA A 140 -14.36 20.35 9.15
CA ALA A 140 -15.61 20.12 8.43
C ALA A 140 -16.76 21.07 8.85
N GLY A 141 -16.60 21.86 9.91
CA GLY A 141 -17.66 22.75 10.39
C GLY A 141 -18.66 22.08 11.32
N PHE A 142 -19.71 22.81 11.68
CA PHE A 142 -20.71 22.35 12.66
C PHE A 142 -22.11 22.83 12.33
N ALA A 143 -23.12 22.08 12.80
CA ALA A 143 -24.50 22.52 12.77
C ALA A 143 -24.84 23.29 14.06
N TYR A 144 -25.61 24.36 13.94
CA TYR A 144 -26.06 25.15 15.08
C TYR A 144 -27.45 25.74 14.81
N GLU A 145 -28.34 25.64 15.81
CA GLU A 145 -29.67 26.23 15.73
C GLU A 145 -29.63 27.72 16.05
N ILE A 146 -30.06 28.54 15.10
CA ILE A 146 -30.10 30.00 15.23
C ILE A 146 -31.23 30.58 14.38
N ASP A 147 -31.78 31.72 14.80
CA ASP A 147 -32.70 32.50 13.98
C ASP A 147 -31.91 33.43 13.05
N PRO A 148 -31.96 33.26 11.71
CA PRO A 148 -31.24 34.13 10.78
C PRO A 148 -31.92 35.50 10.56
N GLY A 149 -32.89 35.87 11.39
CA GLY A 149 -33.67 37.11 11.30
C GLY A 149 -35.07 36.91 10.69
N THR A 150 -35.57 35.68 10.68
CA THR A 150 -36.92 35.33 10.19
C THR A 150 -37.93 35.22 11.33
N GLY A 151 -37.47 35.26 12.59
CA GLY A 151 -38.31 35.05 13.77
C GLY A 151 -38.45 33.58 14.16
N THR A 152 -37.82 32.65 13.42
CA THR A 152 -37.88 31.21 13.67
C THR A 152 -36.47 30.62 13.62
N PRO A 153 -35.99 29.97 14.70
CA PRO A 153 -34.73 29.25 14.69
C PRO A 153 -34.73 28.07 13.73
N GLU A 154 -33.57 27.80 13.13
CA GLU A 154 -33.34 26.68 12.25
C GLU A 154 -31.90 26.19 12.35
N SER A 155 -31.66 24.92 12.03
CA SER A 155 -30.32 24.33 12.01
C SER A 155 -29.57 24.74 10.74
N LEU A 156 -28.50 25.52 10.92
CA LEU A 156 -27.61 25.94 9.84
C LEU A 156 -26.22 25.35 10.03
N HIS A 157 -25.53 25.08 8.93
CA HIS A 157 -24.14 24.64 8.93
C HIS A 157 -23.19 25.84 8.87
N PHE A 158 -22.23 25.88 9.78
CA PHE A 158 -21.18 26.88 9.85
C PHE A 158 -19.86 26.24 9.49
N SER A 159 -19.16 26.83 8.52
CA SER A 159 -17.78 26.46 8.24
C SER A 159 -16.91 26.75 9.46
N TYR A 160 -15.94 25.88 9.69
CA TYR A 160 -14.96 26.01 10.77
C TYR A 160 -13.57 25.57 10.31
N ASP A 161 -13.26 25.88 9.05
CA ASP A 161 -11.95 25.69 8.48
C ASP A 161 -10.89 26.56 9.19
N SER A 162 -9.64 26.50 8.73
CA SER A 162 -8.55 27.23 9.37
C SER A 162 -8.70 28.75 9.30
N PHE A 163 -9.31 29.28 8.24
CA PHE A 163 -9.55 30.71 8.09
C PHE A 163 -10.71 31.16 8.98
N ASP A 164 -11.80 30.39 8.98
CA ASP A 164 -12.96 30.69 9.79
C ASP A 164 -12.68 30.57 11.29
N GLN A 165 -11.82 29.64 11.72
CA GLN A 165 -11.37 29.56 13.11
C GLN A 165 -10.74 30.87 13.60
N GLN A 166 -9.87 31.47 12.78
CA GLN A 166 -9.26 32.75 13.10
C GLN A 166 -10.31 33.87 13.11
N ASN A 167 -11.17 33.93 12.10
CA ASN A 167 -12.22 34.95 12.02
C ASN A 167 -13.20 34.86 13.20
N PHE A 168 -13.53 33.65 13.65
CA PHE A 168 -14.40 33.43 14.81
C PHE A 168 -13.76 34.03 16.07
N ALA A 169 -12.47 33.77 16.30
CA ALA A 169 -11.74 34.30 17.43
C ALA A 169 -11.64 35.84 17.38
N ASP A 170 -11.33 36.40 16.21
CA ASP A 170 -11.21 37.85 16.03
C ASP A 170 -12.55 38.56 16.25
N SER A 171 -13.63 38.01 15.68
CA SER A 171 -14.98 38.55 15.85
C SER A 171 -15.48 38.41 17.30
N ALA A 172 -15.10 37.33 17.99
CA ALA A 172 -15.42 37.16 19.41
C ALA A 172 -14.69 38.19 20.27
N ASN A 173 -13.42 38.48 19.97
CA ASN A 173 -12.66 39.53 20.66
C ASN A 173 -13.29 40.91 20.44
N VAL A 174 -13.69 41.24 19.21
CA VAL A 174 -14.42 42.48 18.91
C VAL A 174 -15.75 42.53 19.67
N ALA A 175 -16.53 41.44 19.66
CA ALA A 175 -17.80 41.38 20.38
C ALA A 175 -17.63 41.59 21.90
N LEU A 176 -16.61 40.99 22.51
CA LEU A 176 -16.28 41.20 23.93
C LEU A 176 -15.90 42.65 24.23
N LEU A 177 -15.12 43.29 23.35
CA LEU A 177 -14.76 44.70 23.48
C LEU A 177 -15.98 45.61 23.34
N SER A 178 -16.87 45.34 22.39
CA SER A 178 -18.12 46.10 22.18
C SER A 178 -19.07 45.99 23.37
N LEU A 179 -19.09 44.86 24.07
CA LEU A 179 -19.89 44.66 25.29
C LEU A 179 -19.24 45.24 26.56
N SER A 180 -17.93 45.53 26.50
CA SER A 180 -17.24 46.19 27.60
C SER A 180 -17.55 47.70 27.61
N VAL A 181 -17.63 48.32 28.79
CA VAL A 181 -17.93 49.77 28.95
C VAL A 181 -16.72 50.65 28.60
N SER A 182 -16.01 50.32 27.53
CA SER A 182 -14.87 51.10 27.05
C SER A 182 -15.39 52.33 26.27
N PRO A 183 -14.86 53.54 26.52
CA PRO A 183 -15.20 54.69 25.69
C PRO A 183 -14.76 54.53 24.22
N GLN A 184 -13.83 53.60 23.91
CA GLN A 184 -13.49 53.24 22.53
C GLN A 184 -14.49 52.28 21.87
N ALA A 185 -15.45 51.71 22.62
CA ALA A 185 -16.44 50.79 22.06
C ALA A 185 -17.40 51.48 21.08
N ALA A 186 -17.56 52.81 21.16
CA ALA A 186 -18.42 53.57 20.25
C ALA A 186 -17.97 53.52 18.78
N ASP A 187 -16.67 53.28 18.54
CA ASP A 187 -16.10 53.18 17.19
C ASP A 187 -16.00 51.72 16.69
N LEU A 188 -16.40 50.74 17.51
CA LEU A 188 -16.39 49.33 17.14
C LEU A 188 -17.66 48.95 16.36
N PRO A 189 -17.59 47.92 15.48
CA PRO A 189 -18.77 47.39 14.83
C PRO A 189 -19.84 46.95 15.85
N SER A 190 -21.08 47.38 15.61
CA SER A 190 -22.25 46.98 16.41
C SER A 190 -22.86 45.65 15.98
N SER A 191 -22.35 45.05 14.90
CA SER A 191 -22.75 43.73 14.42
C SER A 191 -21.67 43.14 13.51
N VAL A 192 -21.68 41.82 13.35
CA VAL A 192 -20.88 41.09 12.36
C VAL A 192 -21.79 40.36 11.39
N THR A 193 -21.37 40.32 10.12
CA THR A 193 -22.06 39.50 9.12
C THR A 193 -21.38 38.14 9.02
N TRP A 194 -22.16 37.06 9.07
CA TRP A 194 -21.64 35.70 8.99
C TRP A 194 -22.37 34.88 7.95
N ASN A 195 -21.65 33.98 7.28
CA ASN A 195 -22.23 33.05 6.32
C ASN A 195 -22.46 31.71 6.99
N ALA A 196 -23.62 31.13 6.74
CA ALA A 196 -23.97 29.75 7.09
C ALA A 196 -24.69 29.09 5.91
N TYR A 197 -24.96 27.80 6.01
CA TYR A 197 -25.51 27.02 4.91
C TYR A 197 -26.68 26.17 5.37
N ARG A 198 -27.83 26.35 4.72
CA ARG A 198 -29.01 25.51 4.89
C ARG A 198 -28.87 24.25 4.06
N GLU A 199 -29.38 23.12 4.55
CA GLU A 199 -29.35 21.83 3.84
C GLU A 199 -27.94 21.46 3.33
N TYR A 200 -26.92 21.78 4.13
CA TYR A 200 -25.53 21.54 3.77
C TYR A 200 -25.23 20.04 3.69
N THR A 201 -24.54 19.68 2.61
CA THR A 201 -23.78 18.43 2.51
C THR A 201 -22.38 18.76 1.97
N PRO A 202 -21.36 17.94 2.25
CA PRO A 202 -20.02 18.13 1.68
C PRO A 202 -20.01 18.22 0.16
N GLU A 203 -20.95 17.54 -0.52
CA GLU A 203 -21.04 17.48 -1.97
C GLU A 203 -21.73 18.71 -2.58
N THR A 204 -22.78 19.22 -1.93
CA THR A 204 -23.61 20.31 -2.48
C THR A 204 -23.23 21.69 -1.95
N GLY A 205 -22.57 21.77 -0.79
CA GLY A 205 -22.26 23.02 -0.11
C GLY A 205 -23.45 23.76 0.51
N GLY A 206 -24.69 23.28 0.30
CA GLY A 206 -25.92 23.88 0.83
C GLY A 206 -26.30 25.23 0.21
N GLU A 207 -27.41 25.79 0.68
CA GLU A 207 -27.88 27.14 0.32
C GLU A 207 -27.28 28.18 1.27
N LEU A 208 -26.63 29.22 0.72
CA LEU A 208 -26.04 30.30 1.51
C LEU A 208 -27.11 31.12 2.26
N VAL A 209 -26.93 31.21 3.58
CA VAL A 209 -27.68 32.08 4.49
C VAL A 209 -26.71 33.11 5.07
N ARG A 210 -27.04 34.40 4.94
CA ARG A 210 -26.20 35.49 5.42
C ARG A 210 -26.83 36.14 6.65
N LEU A 211 -26.23 35.92 7.81
CA LEU A 211 -26.70 36.40 9.11
C LEU A 211 -26.08 37.76 9.44
N THR A 212 -26.82 38.59 10.19
CA THR A 212 -26.30 39.78 10.87
C THR A 212 -26.46 39.58 12.37
N LEU A 213 -25.35 39.45 13.08
CA LEU A 213 -25.31 39.09 14.49
C LEU A 213 -24.79 40.28 15.31
N ASP A 214 -25.56 40.68 16.32
CA ASP A 214 -25.05 41.59 17.36
C ASP A 214 -23.96 40.88 18.21
N PRO A 215 -23.19 41.62 19.03
CA PRO A 215 -22.13 41.03 19.85
C PRO A 215 -22.56 39.88 20.75
N ALA A 216 -23.74 39.97 21.38
CA ALA A 216 -24.22 38.91 22.27
C ALA A 216 -24.64 37.66 21.49
N SER A 217 -25.36 37.85 20.38
CA SER A 217 -25.76 36.78 19.46
C SER A 217 -24.56 36.07 18.85
N PHE A 218 -23.52 36.81 18.45
CA PHE A 218 -22.28 36.22 17.94
C PHE A 218 -21.53 35.42 19.01
N LEU A 219 -21.43 35.93 20.24
CA LEU A 219 -20.78 35.19 21.33
C LEU A 219 -21.53 33.91 21.70
N ALA A 220 -22.85 33.88 21.59
CA ALA A 220 -23.64 32.66 21.74
C ALA A 220 -23.28 31.62 20.67
N LEU A 221 -23.22 32.01 19.39
CA LEU A 221 -22.77 31.14 18.29
C LEU A 221 -21.33 30.64 18.50
N TYR A 222 -20.42 31.53 18.91
CA TYR A 222 -19.01 31.16 19.11
C TYR A 222 -18.82 30.16 20.25
N THR A 223 -19.46 30.40 21.40
CA THR A 223 -19.29 29.54 22.58
C THR A 223 -20.11 28.26 22.50
N GLY A 224 -21.39 28.37 22.14
CA GLY A 224 -22.32 27.25 22.04
C GLY A 224 -22.15 26.42 20.77
N GLY A 225 -21.65 27.01 19.69
CA GLY A 225 -21.39 26.33 18.41
C GLY A 225 -19.91 25.98 18.26
N ALA A 226 -19.11 26.94 17.84
CA ALA A 226 -17.72 26.73 17.41
C ALA A 226 -16.82 26.06 18.47
N LEU A 227 -16.79 26.61 19.70
CA LEU A 227 -15.95 26.06 20.77
C LEU A 227 -16.45 24.70 21.24
N THR A 228 -17.77 24.52 21.33
CA THR A 228 -18.39 23.25 21.72
C THR A 228 -18.10 22.17 20.68
N HIS A 229 -18.21 22.48 19.39
CA HIS A 229 -17.83 21.59 18.29
C HIS A 229 -16.37 21.14 18.42
N LYS A 230 -15.45 22.11 18.50
CA LYS A 230 -14.01 21.81 18.59
C LYS A 230 -13.69 20.95 19.81
N ALA A 231 -14.23 21.30 20.98
CA ALA A 231 -14.02 20.54 22.21
C ALA A 231 -14.58 19.11 22.10
N THR A 232 -15.76 18.95 21.50
CA THR A 232 -16.39 17.63 21.30
C THR A 232 -15.55 16.74 20.40
N GLN A 233 -15.08 17.26 19.25
CA GLN A 233 -14.23 16.47 18.35
C GLN A 233 -12.88 16.12 18.99
N MET A 234 -12.27 17.05 19.74
CA MET A 234 -11.04 16.79 20.50
C MET A 234 -11.23 15.71 21.56
N GLU A 235 -12.36 15.71 22.26
CA GLU A 235 -12.71 14.68 23.26
C GLU A 235 -12.91 13.31 22.60
N ILE A 236 -13.62 13.23 21.48
CA ILE A 236 -13.79 11.98 20.71
C ILE A 236 -12.43 11.44 20.27
N GLY A 237 -11.57 12.28 19.70
CA GLY A 237 -10.21 11.89 19.33
C GLY A 237 -9.38 11.43 20.53
N GLY A 238 -9.50 12.12 21.66
CA GLY A 238 -8.86 11.75 22.92
C GLY A 238 -9.29 10.38 23.44
N GLN A 239 -10.60 10.09 23.44
CA GLN A 239 -11.15 8.80 23.86
C GLN A 239 -10.69 7.66 22.95
N ARG A 240 -10.66 7.87 21.63
CA ARG A 240 -10.15 6.87 20.67
C ARG A 240 -8.66 6.59 20.90
N LYS A 241 -7.84 7.61 21.11
CA LYS A 241 -6.42 7.43 21.44
C LYS A 241 -6.21 6.71 22.78
N ALA A 242 -7.04 6.99 23.78
CA ALA A 242 -7.02 6.26 25.04
C ALA A 242 -7.38 4.77 24.85
N ALA A 243 -8.34 4.46 23.97
CA ALA A 243 -8.67 3.08 23.62
C ALA A 243 -7.51 2.38 22.89
N VAL A 244 -6.81 3.06 21.97
CA VAL A 244 -5.60 2.52 21.30
C VAL A 244 -4.52 2.18 22.32
N ALA A 245 -4.29 3.06 23.31
CA ALA A 245 -3.31 2.81 24.37
C ALA A 245 -3.69 1.60 25.26
N ALA A 246 -4.98 1.36 25.46
CA ALA A 246 -5.50 0.26 26.26
C ALA A 246 -5.57 -1.08 25.50
N ALA A 247 -5.56 -1.08 24.17
CA ALA A 247 -5.66 -2.28 23.35
C ALA A 247 -4.40 -3.15 23.45
N GLU A 248 -4.58 -4.45 23.71
CA GLU A 248 -3.47 -5.41 23.95
C GLU A 248 -3.04 -6.17 22.69
N THR A 249 -3.75 -6.01 21.57
CA THR A 249 -3.49 -6.71 20.30
C THR A 249 -3.58 -5.78 19.10
N VAL A 250 -2.91 -6.14 18.01
CA VAL A 250 -2.97 -5.41 16.74
C VAL A 250 -4.42 -5.34 16.23
N ASP A 251 -5.12 -6.48 16.19
CA ASP A 251 -6.53 -6.53 15.77
C ASP A 251 -7.43 -5.59 16.59
N ALA A 252 -7.19 -5.48 17.90
CA ALA A 252 -7.95 -4.59 18.77
C ALA A 252 -7.64 -3.11 18.49
N VAL A 253 -6.40 -2.77 18.15
CA VAL A 253 -6.01 -1.41 17.71
C VAL A 253 -6.64 -1.08 16.35
N GLU A 254 -6.66 -2.03 15.42
CA GLU A 254 -7.21 -1.84 14.08
C GLU A 254 -8.73 -1.61 14.09
N ALA A 255 -9.43 -2.13 15.10
CA ALA A 255 -10.87 -1.97 15.28
C ALA A 255 -11.31 -0.57 15.80
N ILE A 256 -10.37 0.33 16.13
CA ILE A 256 -10.61 1.67 16.74
C ILE A 256 -10.45 2.81 15.71
#